data_AF-A0AAW7EX75-F1
#
_entry.id   AF-A0AAW7EX75-F1
#
_cell.length_a   1.000
_cell.length_b   1.000
_cell.length_c   1.000
_cell.angle_alpha   90.00
_cell.angle_beta   90.00
_cell.angle_gamma   90.00
#
_symmetry.space_group_name_H-M   'P 1'
#
loop_
_entity.id
_entity.type
_entity.pdbx_description
1 polymer ?
#
loop_
_entity_poly.entity_id
_entity_poly.type
_entity_poly.pdbx_seq_one_letter_code
_entity_poly.pdbx_strand_id
1 'polypeptide(L)'
;MSSPLQGAVYLRPPVSSGTKEEVLERCFKAIANDDYQTTGMDERLLRLYEKKVWNDNFEASFRPGLMVVGPVQSHYTDDRMRNYRGRFGHTRSD
;
A
#
# COMPACT_ATOMS: atom_id res chain seq x y z
N MET A 1 -4.75 27.99 2.02
CA MET A 1 -4.50 26.59 2.42
C MET A 1 -3.00 26.44 2.58
N SER A 2 -2.51 26.02 3.75
CA SER A 2 -1.06 25.82 3.93
C SER A 2 -0.59 24.70 3.02
N SER A 3 0.56 24.87 2.37
CA SER A 3 1.21 23.81 1.58
C SER A 3 1.32 22.53 2.42
N PRO A 4 1.18 21.34 1.81
CA PRO A 4 1.37 20.09 2.55
C PRO A 4 2.76 20.07 3.18
N LEU A 5 2.86 19.47 4.37
CA LEU A 5 4.14 19.22 5.04
C LEU A 5 5.12 18.69 4.00
N GLN A 6 6.29 19.33 3.91
CA GLN A 6 7.31 18.99 2.93
C GLN A 6 7.61 17.50 3.09
N GLY A 7 7.15 16.71 2.10
CA GLY A 7 7.15 15.26 2.20
C GLY A 7 8.55 14.75 2.50
N ALA A 8 8.61 13.62 3.23
CA ALA A 8 9.77 12.76 3.36
C ALA A 8 10.80 12.96 2.23
N VAL A 9 11.83 13.77 2.48
CA VAL A 9 12.84 14.18 1.46
C VAL A 9 13.61 12.97 0.90
N TYR A 10 13.46 11.81 1.54
CA TYR A 10 14.09 10.54 1.16
C TYR A 10 13.36 9.76 0.05
N LEU A 11 12.13 10.12 -0.35
CA LEU A 11 11.39 9.39 -1.40
C LEU A 11 11.02 10.30 -2.57
N ARG A 12 11.28 9.80 -3.78
CA ARG A 12 10.77 10.44 -5.00
C ARG A 12 9.24 10.39 -5.02
N PRO A 13 8.57 11.45 -5.49
CA PRO A 13 7.15 11.41 -5.75
C PRO A 13 6.82 10.24 -6.70
N PRO A 14 5.65 9.58 -6.54
CA PRO A 14 5.21 8.59 -7.51
C PRO A 14 5.14 9.24 -8.89
N VAL A 15 5.77 8.61 -9.88
CA VAL A 15 5.70 9.10 -11.27
C VAL A 15 4.30 8.79 -11.78
N SER A 16 3.61 9.80 -12.31
CA SER A 16 2.33 9.57 -12.99
C SER A 16 2.54 8.62 -14.16
N SER A 17 1.75 7.55 -14.20
CA SER A 17 1.77 6.63 -15.34
C SER A 17 1.25 7.28 -16.61
N GLY A 18 0.63 8.46 -16.57
CA GLY A 18 0.01 9.10 -17.73
C GLY A 18 -1.37 8.51 -18.06
N THR A 19 -1.90 8.87 -19.24
CA THR A 19 -3.19 8.32 -19.72
C THR A 19 -3.02 6.89 -20.23
N LYS A 20 -4.14 6.18 -20.42
CA LYS A 20 -4.12 4.81 -20.95
C LYS A 20 -3.45 4.76 -22.32
N GLU A 21 -3.75 5.75 -23.17
CA GLU A 21 -3.24 5.86 -24.54
C GLU A 21 -1.71 6.04 -24.52
N GLU A 22 -1.20 6.93 -23.67
CA GLU A 22 0.25 7.17 -23.51
C GLU A 22 1.00 5.95 -23.00
N VAL A 23 0.37 5.15 -22.13
CA VAL A 23 0.95 3.89 -21.64
C VAL A 23 1.01 2.87 -22.77
N LEU A 24 -0.08 2.71 -23.53
CA LEU A 24 -0.13 1.77 -24.64
C LEU A 24 0.89 2.11 -25.74
N GLU A 25 1.01 3.39 -26.10
CA GLU A 25 2.02 3.85 -27.05
C GLU A 25 3.45 3.55 -26.59
N ARG A 26 3.74 3.76 -25.30
CA ARG A 26 5.06 3.41 -24.73
C ARG A 26 5.32 1.90 -24.77
N CYS A 27 4.32 1.09 -24.43
CA CYS A 27 4.44 -0.37 -24.50
C CYS A 27 4.68 -0.85 -25.93
N PHE A 28 3.92 -0.33 -26.90
CA PHE A 28 4.12 -0.71 -28.31
C PHE A 28 5.48 -0.27 -28.84
N LYS A 29 5.94 0.94 -28.49
CA LYS A 29 7.30 1.40 -28.83
C LYS A 29 8.39 0.52 -28.23
N ALA A 30 8.24 0.12 -26.96
CA ALA A 30 9.19 -0.77 -26.28
C ALA A 30 9.26 -2.15 -26.96
N ILE A 31 8.10 -2.75 -27.29
CA ILE A 31 8.03 -4.03 -28.00
C ILE A 31 8.64 -3.92 -29.40
N ALA A 32 8.31 -2.86 -30.15
CA ALA A 32 8.82 -2.67 -31.50
C ALA A 32 10.35 -2.50 -31.55
N ASN A 33 10.94 -1.97 -30.48
CA ASN A 33 12.38 -1.73 -30.38
C ASN A 33 13.14 -2.83 -29.63
N ASP A 34 12.46 -3.90 -29.18
CA ASP A 34 12.98 -4.87 -28.20
C ASP A 34 13.63 -4.21 -26.95
N ASP A 35 13.18 -2.99 -26.65
CA ASP A 35 13.67 -2.17 -25.55
C ASP A 35 12.81 -2.43 -24.31
N TYR A 36 12.95 -3.65 -23.78
CA TYR A 36 12.43 -3.99 -22.47
C TYR A 36 13.32 -3.29 -21.45
N GLN A 37 12.99 -2.04 -21.13
CA GLN A 37 13.71 -1.21 -20.17
C GLN A 37 14.08 -2.03 -18.93
N THR A 38 15.31 -2.52 -18.92
CA THR A 38 15.90 -3.19 -17.77
C THR A 38 16.67 -2.11 -17.07
N THR A 39 15.93 -1.31 -16.28
CA THR A 39 16.60 -0.50 -15.26
C THR A 39 17.53 -1.41 -14.48
N GLY A 40 18.73 -0.91 -14.16
CA GLY A 40 19.69 -1.69 -13.37
C GLY A 40 19.01 -2.25 -12.12
N MET A 41 19.38 -3.46 -11.70
CA MET A 41 18.71 -4.17 -10.60
C MET A 41 18.55 -3.29 -9.34
N ASP A 42 19.54 -2.44 -9.07
CA ASP A 42 19.52 -1.48 -7.96
C ASP A 42 18.42 -0.43 -8.08
N GLU A 43 18.24 0.15 -9.27
CA GLU A 43 17.18 1.13 -9.52
C GLU A 43 15.80 0.48 -9.43
N ARG A 44 15.67 -0.76 -9.93
CA ARG A 44 14.43 -1.54 -9.81
C ARG A 44 14.08 -1.82 -8.34
N LEU A 45 15.04 -2.25 -7.53
CA LEU A 45 14.83 -2.50 -6.10
C LEU A 45 14.43 -1.23 -5.36
N LEU A 46 15.09 -0.11 -5.67
CA LEU A 46 14.78 1.18 -5.07
C LEU A 46 13.36 1.66 -5.44
N ARG A 47 12.94 1.51 -6.71
CA ARG A 47 11.55 1.80 -7.14
C ARG A 47 10.51 0.93 -6.44
N LEU A 48 10.81 -0.36 -6.22
CA LEU A 48 9.91 -1.25 -5.48
C LEU A 48 9.79 -0.85 -4.01
N TYR A 49 10.90 -0.48 -3.38
CA TYR A 49 10.90 0.03 -2.01
C TYR A 49 10.10 1.34 -1.90
N GLU A 50 10.34 2.30 -2.79
CA GLU A 50 9.59 3.57 -2.86
C GLU A 50 8.08 3.30 -2.97
N LYS A 51 7.68 2.41 -3.89
CA LYS A 51 6.28 2.00 -4.07
C LYS A 51 5.67 1.41 -2.80
N LYS A 52 6.42 0.53 -2.10
CA LYS A 52 5.96 -0.10 -0.86
C LYS A 52 5.68 0.95 0.21
N VAL A 53 6.59 1.89 0.43
CA VAL A 53 6.40 2.94 1.44
C VAL A 53 5.20 3.82 1.11
N TRP A 54 5.01 4.19 -0.16
CA TRP A 54 3.82 4.94 -0.57
C TRP A 54 2.51 4.18 -0.32
N ASN A 55 2.49 2.87 -0.61
CA ASN A 55 1.33 2.03 -0.35
C ASN A 55 1.05 1.87 1.14
N ASP A 56 2.08 1.62 1.95
CA ASP A 56 1.96 1.49 3.41
C ASP A 56 1.43 2.80 4.02
N ASN A 57 1.91 3.96 3.56
CA ASN A 57 1.40 5.27 3.98
C ASN A 57 -0.05 5.50 3.56
N PHE A 58 -0.41 5.12 2.34
CA PHE A 58 -1.79 5.20 1.87
C PHE A 58 -2.71 4.34 2.72
N GLU A 59 -2.35 3.07 2.97
CA GLU A 59 -3.14 2.17 3.81
C GLU A 59 -3.26 2.70 5.25
N ALA A 60 -2.16 3.19 5.83
CA ALA A 60 -2.15 3.79 7.16
C ALA A 60 -3.07 5.03 7.27
N SER A 61 -3.24 5.79 6.19
CA SER A 61 -4.13 6.97 6.18
C SER A 61 -5.61 6.62 6.33
N PHE A 62 -6.02 5.41 5.91
CA PHE A 62 -7.40 4.93 6.08
C PHE A 62 -7.56 4.00 7.30
N ARG A 63 -6.46 3.48 7.85
CA ARG A 63 -6.44 2.54 8.98
C ARG A 63 -5.31 2.89 9.95
N PRO A 64 -5.45 4.00 10.69
CA PRO A 64 -4.42 4.36 11.66
C PRO A 64 -4.36 3.30 12.75
N GLY A 65 -3.17 2.78 13.09
CA GLY A 65 -3.04 1.75 14.14
C GLY A 65 -3.53 2.20 15.52
N LEU A 66 -3.66 3.51 15.73
CA LEU A 66 -4.26 4.15 16.90
C LEU A 66 -5.36 5.10 16.42
N MET A 67 -6.59 4.89 16.88
CA MET A 67 -7.67 5.86 16.79
C MET A 67 -7.68 6.72 18.05
N VAL A 68 -8.44 7.82 18.03
CA VAL A 68 -8.68 8.69 19.21
C VAL A 68 -9.13 7.90 20.44
N VAL A 69 -9.77 6.74 20.22
CA VAL A 69 -10.34 5.87 21.26
C VAL A 69 -9.40 4.72 21.67
N GLY A 70 -8.17 4.65 21.13
CA GLY A 70 -7.19 3.61 21.43
C GLY A 70 -6.78 2.78 20.20
N PRO A 71 -6.04 1.67 20.38
CA PRO A 71 -5.54 0.86 19.28
C PRO A 71 -6.67 0.29 18.43
N VAL A 72 -6.48 0.30 17.10
CA VAL A 72 -7.45 -0.31 16.17
C VAL A 72 -7.44 -1.82 16.39
N GLN A 73 -8.63 -2.37 16.65
CA GLN A 73 -8.80 -3.82 16.69
C GLN A 73 -8.41 -4.43 15.35
N SER A 74 -7.65 -5.52 15.40
CA SER A 74 -7.24 -6.23 14.20
C SER A 74 -8.47 -6.65 13.39
N HIS A 75 -8.44 -6.38 12.08
CA HIS A 75 -9.54 -6.75 11.18
C HIS A 75 -9.69 -8.27 11.03
N TYR A 76 -8.64 -9.01 11.34
CA TYR A 76 -8.64 -10.46 11.39
C TYR A 76 -8.61 -10.93 12.85
N THR A 77 -9.62 -11.70 13.21
CA THR A 77 -9.61 -12.55 14.40
C THR A 77 -9.75 -13.97 13.87
N ASP A 78 -8.76 -14.84 14.10
CA ASP A 78 -8.90 -16.26 13.78
C ASP A 78 -10.16 -16.77 14.51
N ASP A 79 -11.07 -17.43 13.79
CA ASP A 79 -12.33 -17.90 14.38
C ASP A 79 -12.07 -18.91 15.51
N ARG A 80 -10.92 -19.59 15.53
CA ARG A 80 -10.47 -20.44 16.67
C ARG A 80 -10.14 -19.66 17.93
N MET A 81 -9.78 -18.39 17.81
CA MET A 81 -9.54 -17.50 18.96
C MET A 81 -10.79 -16.72 19.35
N ARG A 82 -11.93 -16.99 18.71
CA ARG A 82 -13.16 -16.24 18.90
C ARG A 82 -13.95 -16.86 20.04
N ASN A 83 -14.02 -16.14 21.16
CA ASN A 83 -14.88 -16.51 22.26
C ASN A 83 -16.34 -16.21 21.91
N TYR A 84 -17.13 -17.24 21.63
CA TYR A 84 -18.56 -17.10 21.37
C TYR A 84 -19.32 -16.98 22.69
N ARG A 85 -20.06 -15.88 22.87
CA ARG A 85 -21.00 -15.71 24.00
C ARG A 85 -22.35 -16.34 23.64
N GLY A 86 -22.69 -17.44 24.29
CA GLY A 86 -24.01 -18.05 24.24
C GLY A 86 -25.04 -17.33 25.10
N ARG A 87 -26.31 -17.77 25.05
CA ARG A 87 -27.33 -17.30 26.00
C ARG A 87 -26.90 -17.62 27.43
N PHE A 88 -27.22 -16.73 28.38
CA PHE A 88 -26.84 -16.81 29.80
C PHE A 88 -25.34 -16.59 30.12
N GLY A 89 -24.56 -16.01 29.20
CA GLY A 89 -23.18 -15.60 29.49
C GLY A 89 -22.14 -16.72 29.41
N HIS A 90 -22.54 -17.92 28.98
CA HIS A 90 -21.60 -19.00 28.71
C HIS A 90 -20.67 -18.64 27.56
N THR A 91 -19.37 -18.79 27.78
CA THR A 91 -18.33 -18.56 26.76
C THR A 91 -17.81 -19.91 26.28
N ARG A 92 -17.80 -20.12 24.95
CA ARG A 92 -17.15 -21.27 24.31
C ARG A 92 -15.96 -20.79 23.49
N SER A 93 -14.83 -21.46 23.67
CA SER A 93 -13.68 -21.48 22.76
C SER A 93 -13.64 -22.89 22.17
N ASP A 94 -13.79 -23.03 20.86
CA ASP A 94 -13.64 -24.31 20.15
C ASP A 94 -12.21 -24.42 19.59
#